data_AF-A0A806TUB4-F1
#
_entry.id   AF-A0A806TUB4-F1
#
_cell.length_a   1.000
_cell.length_b   1.000
_cell.length_c   1.000
_cell.angle_alpha   90.00
_cell.angle_beta   90.00
_cell.angle_gamma   90.00
#
_symmetry.space_group_name_H-M   'P 1'
#
loop_
_entity.id
_entity.type
_entity.pdbx_description
1 polymer ?
#
loop_
_entity_poly.entity_id
_entity_poly.type
_entity_poly.pdbx_seq_one_letter_code
_entity_poly.pdbx_strand_id
1 'polypeptide(L)'
;MRNSTAKNSVAITTLLSGLFFCSIIVLASLSPLADSGPNVNTFGSVGMWLSLGMILFLYLLPLAFYLLGMHFLKFVMAAFCSIGLLIAASTLLLMPALFLFGLEDFSGNLASIIGVMISCLGLLITNIVWFVAAFKRPSTTVQESV
;
A
#
# COMPACT_ATOMS: atom_id res chain seq x y z
N MET A 1 12.51 25.68 -0.40
CA MET A 1 11.38 25.18 0.43
C MET A 1 10.39 24.47 -0.47
N ARG A 2 10.10 23.19 -0.22
CA ARG A 2 9.08 22.46 -0.98
C ARG A 2 7.70 22.99 -0.56
N ASN A 3 6.88 23.39 -1.52
CA ASN A 3 5.55 23.99 -1.30
C ASN A 3 4.72 23.13 -0.31
N SER A 4 4.07 23.76 0.68
CA SER A 4 3.34 23.08 1.78
C SER A 4 2.36 22.02 1.25
N THR A 5 1.71 22.32 0.12
CA THR A 5 0.78 21.44 -0.60
C THR A 5 1.41 20.11 -1.02
N ALA A 6 2.67 20.12 -1.50
CA ALA A 6 3.37 18.89 -1.92
C ALA A 6 3.84 18.07 -0.72
N LYS A 7 4.15 18.71 0.42
CA LYS A 7 4.46 18.00 1.67
C LYS A 7 3.22 17.31 2.22
N ASN A 8 2.08 18.01 2.23
CA ASN A 8 0.81 17.47 2.68
C ASN A 8 0.31 16.34 1.76
N SER A 9 0.46 16.49 0.43
CA SER A 9 0.06 15.45 -0.52
C SER A 9 0.82 14.14 -0.32
N VAL A 10 2.15 14.18 -0.13
CA VAL A 10 2.96 12.98 0.15
C VAL A 10 2.55 12.35 1.48
N ALA A 11 2.29 13.15 2.52
CA ALA A 11 1.86 12.62 3.81
C ALA A 11 0.49 11.93 3.75
N ILE A 12 -0.49 12.59 3.13
CA ILE A 12 -1.86 12.05 2.99
C ILE A 12 -1.84 10.75 2.17
N THR A 13 -1.11 10.73 1.05
CA THR A 13 -1.02 9.54 0.19
C THR A 13 -0.26 8.39 0.88
N THR A 14 0.75 8.67 1.71
CA THR A 14 1.38 7.63 2.54
C THR A 14 0.42 7.06 3.57
N LEU A 15 -0.33 7.89 4.29
CA LEU A 15 -1.30 7.43 5.28
C LEU A 15 -2.42 6.60 4.63
N LEU A 16 -2.91 7.04 3.47
CA LEU A 16 -3.93 6.33 2.71
C LEU A 16 -3.42 4.98 2.19
N SER A 17 -2.18 4.92 1.71
CA SER A 17 -1.53 3.66 1.30
C SER A 17 -1.38 2.71 2.49
N GLY A 18 -0.94 3.20 3.65
CA GLY A 18 -0.85 2.41 4.88
C GLY A 18 -2.22 1.89 5.34
N LEU A 19 -3.27 2.70 5.22
CA LEU A 19 -4.65 2.30 5.52
C LEU A 19 -5.09 1.15 4.61
N PHE A 20 -4.93 1.28 3.29
CA PHE A 20 -5.29 0.20 2.36
C PHE A 20 -4.49 -1.08 2.65
N PHE A 21 -3.21 -0.97 2.98
CA PHE A 21 -2.41 -2.14 3.34
C PHE A 21 -2.90 -2.82 4.63
N CYS A 22 -3.28 -2.03 5.64
CA CYS A 22 -3.88 -2.57 6.86
C CYS A 22 -5.22 -3.27 6.57
N SER A 23 -6.05 -2.68 5.70
CA SER A 23 -7.31 -3.31 5.25
C SER A 23 -7.05 -4.64 4.54
N ILE A 24 -6.03 -4.72 3.67
CA ILE A 24 -5.63 -5.97 3.01
C ILE A 24 -5.29 -7.04 4.04
N ILE A 25 -4.49 -6.72 5.07
CA ILE A 25 -4.12 -7.70 6.11
C ILE A 25 -5.37 -8.22 6.82
N VAL A 26 -6.25 -7.34 7.28
CA VAL A 26 -7.46 -7.73 8.00
C VAL A 26 -8.38 -8.57 7.13
N LEU A 27 -8.60 -8.15 5.88
CA LEU A 27 -9.50 -8.84 4.96
C LEU A 27 -8.92 -10.18 4.46
N ALA A 28 -7.60 -10.25 4.26
CA ALA A 28 -6.91 -11.50 3.93
C ALA A 28 -6.98 -12.51 5.09
N SER A 29 -6.90 -12.03 6.33
CA SER A 29 -7.07 -12.88 7.52
C SER A 29 -8.51 -13.37 7.73
N LEU A 30 -9.49 -12.72 7.10
CA LEU A 30 -10.91 -13.11 7.12
C LEU A 30 -11.31 -13.97 5.91
N SER A 31 -10.44 -14.06 4.90
CA SER A 31 -10.72 -14.77 3.66
C SER A 31 -10.19 -16.20 3.70
N PRO A 32 -10.59 -17.06 2.74
CA PRO A 32 -10.04 -18.41 2.62
C PRO A 32 -8.52 -18.46 2.46
N LEU A 33 -7.87 -17.32 2.19
CA LEU A 33 -6.40 -17.21 2.16
C LEU A 33 -5.78 -17.52 3.54
N ALA A 34 -6.52 -17.32 4.63
CA ALA A 34 -6.06 -17.64 5.98
C ALA A 34 -5.85 -19.15 6.20
N ASP A 35 -6.37 -20.00 5.32
CA ASP A 35 -6.26 -21.46 5.39
C ASP A 35 -5.28 -22.03 4.34
N SER A 36 -4.64 -21.16 3.54
CA SER A 36 -3.77 -21.56 2.42
C SER A 36 -2.39 -22.12 2.83
N GLY A 37 -2.06 -22.14 4.13
CA GLY A 37 -0.78 -22.69 4.59
C GLY A 37 -0.60 -22.74 6.12
N PRO A 38 0.54 -23.23 6.59
CA PRO A 38 0.80 -23.39 8.04
C PRO A 38 1.19 -22.07 8.75
N ASN A 39 1.62 -21.04 8.01
CA ASN A 39 2.14 -19.78 8.54
C ASN A 39 1.28 -18.56 8.19
N VAL A 40 0.04 -18.77 7.77
CA VAL A 40 -0.86 -17.67 7.39
C VAL A 40 -1.51 -17.04 8.62
N ASN A 41 -1.71 -15.73 8.53
CA ASN A 41 -2.30 -14.94 9.60
C ASN A 41 -3.82 -15.15 9.61
N THR A 42 -4.33 -15.87 10.60
CA THR A 42 -5.77 -15.96 10.84
C THR A 42 -6.29 -14.73 11.57
N PHE A 43 -7.57 -14.41 11.41
CA PHE A 43 -8.18 -13.25 12.05
C PHE A 43 -8.07 -13.33 13.58
N GLY A 44 -7.60 -12.24 14.20
CA GLY A 44 -7.42 -12.15 15.64
C GLY A 44 -6.15 -12.85 16.17
N SER A 45 -5.38 -13.53 15.32
CA SER A 45 -4.11 -14.15 15.72
C SER A 45 -3.05 -13.11 16.08
N VAL A 46 -2.09 -13.53 16.92
CA VAL A 46 -0.91 -12.71 17.26
C VAL A 46 -0.13 -12.33 16.00
N GLY A 47 -0.03 -13.23 15.02
CA GLY A 47 0.64 -12.96 13.73
C GLY A 47 -0.01 -11.83 12.95
N MET A 48 -1.35 -11.77 12.91
CA MET A 48 -2.09 -10.67 12.26
C MET A 48 -1.78 -9.33 12.92
N TRP A 49 -1.85 -9.25 14.26
CA TRP A 49 -1.58 -8.02 15.01
C TRP A 49 -0.13 -7.54 14.86
N LEU A 50 0.82 -8.48 14.89
CA LEU A 50 2.24 -8.17 14.63
C LEU A 50 2.43 -7.64 13.21
N SER A 51 1.77 -8.23 12.22
CA SER A 51 1.85 -7.78 10.83
C SER A 51 1.29 -6.36 10.65
N LEU A 52 0.16 -6.06 11.30
CA LEU A 52 -0.40 -4.70 11.34
C LEU A 52 0.56 -3.70 11.99
N GLY A 53 1.12 -4.05 13.16
CA GLY A 53 2.09 -3.23 13.87
C GLY A 53 3.34 -2.95 13.02
N MET A 54 3.86 -3.97 12.33
CA MET A 54 5.02 -3.84 11.46
C MET A 54 4.76 -2.94 10.26
N ILE A 55 3.61 -3.09 9.58
CA ILE A 55 3.26 -2.20 8.46
C ILE A 55 3.08 -0.77 8.93
N LEU A 56 2.36 -0.53 10.03
CA LEU A 56 2.21 0.81 10.59
C LEU A 56 3.55 1.42 10.95
N PHE A 57 4.45 0.65 11.56
CA PHE A 57 5.80 1.11 11.87
C PHE A 57 6.57 1.50 10.61
N LEU A 58 6.58 0.65 9.58
CA LEU A 58 7.27 0.89 8.31
C LEU A 58 6.70 2.07 7.52
N TYR A 59 5.43 2.42 7.71
CA TYR A 59 4.81 3.58 7.07
C TYR A 59 5.00 4.87 7.88
N LEU A 60 4.77 4.82 9.19
CA LEU A 60 4.79 6.01 10.05
C LEU A 60 6.20 6.48 10.37
N LEU A 61 7.16 5.57 10.56
CA LEU A 61 8.53 5.94 10.92
C LEU A 61 9.23 6.76 9.82
N PRO A 62 9.28 6.31 8.54
CA PRO A 62 9.88 7.11 7.47
C PRO A 62 9.11 8.41 7.22
N LEU A 63 7.79 8.38 7.37
CA LEU A 63 6.94 9.56 7.20
C LEU A 63 7.25 10.63 8.26
N ALA A 64 7.40 10.25 9.54
CA ALA A 64 7.77 11.16 10.61
C ALA A 64 9.11 11.85 10.33
N PHE A 65 10.15 11.08 9.97
CA PHE A 65 11.46 11.65 9.61
C PHE A 65 11.41 12.54 8.37
N TYR A 66 10.58 12.19 7.38
CA TYR A 66 10.37 13.01 6.21
C TYR A 66 9.71 14.35 6.53
N LEU A 67 8.74 14.36 7.45
CA LEU A 67 8.07 15.58 7.90
C LEU A 67 9.00 16.52 8.70
N LEU A 68 9.97 15.94 9.41
CA LEU A 68 11.08 16.62 10.10
C LEU A 68 12.15 17.20 9.15
N GLY A 69 12.04 16.96 7.84
CA GLY A 69 12.89 17.58 6.82
C GLY A 69 13.97 16.65 6.24
N MET A 70 14.02 15.39 6.64
CA MET A 70 14.98 14.43 6.06
C MET A 70 14.54 13.98 4.67
N HIS A 71 14.89 14.76 3.66
CA HIS A 71 14.42 14.54 2.28
C HIS A 71 14.90 13.25 1.63
N PHE A 72 15.97 12.61 2.12
CA PHE A 72 16.44 11.30 1.64
C PHE A 72 15.45 10.17 1.94
N LEU A 73 14.64 10.29 3.00
CA LEU A 73 13.68 9.24 3.40
C LEU A 73 12.59 8.99 2.33
N LYS A 74 12.40 9.92 1.38
CA LYS A 74 11.54 9.69 0.22
C LYS A 74 12.00 8.50 -0.62
N PHE A 75 13.30 8.17 -0.65
CA PHE A 75 13.81 7.01 -1.39
C PHE A 75 13.50 5.70 -0.66
N VAL A 76 13.59 5.69 0.67
CA VAL A 76 13.17 4.55 1.50
C VAL A 76 11.67 4.30 1.34
N MET A 77 10.87 5.36 1.44
CA MET A 77 9.42 5.29 1.20
C MET A 77 9.10 4.83 -0.22
N ALA A 78 9.87 5.24 -1.22
CA ALA A 78 9.72 4.78 -2.60
C ALA A 78 9.96 3.28 -2.73
N ALA A 79 10.97 2.73 -2.06
CA ALA A 79 11.22 1.29 -2.05
C ALA A 79 10.03 0.51 -1.45
N PHE A 80 9.49 0.95 -0.32
CA PHE A 80 8.31 0.34 0.29
C PHE A 80 7.06 0.47 -0.59
N CYS A 81 6.88 1.64 -1.22
CA CYS A 81 5.79 1.90 -2.15
C CYS A 81 5.87 0.96 -3.38
N SER A 82 7.07 0.72 -3.92
CA SER A 82 7.30 -0.24 -5.01
C SER A 82 6.95 -1.67 -4.60
N ILE A 83 7.34 -2.10 -3.38
CA ILE A 83 6.98 -3.43 -2.86
C ILE A 83 5.45 -3.53 -2.73
N GLY A 84 4.79 -2.52 -2.16
CA GLY A 84 3.33 -2.50 -2.06
C GLY A 84 2.62 -2.54 -3.42
N LEU A 85 3.20 -1.89 -4.44
CA LEU A 85 2.70 -1.91 -5.82
C LEU A 85 2.86 -3.30 -6.44
N LEU A 86 4.00 -3.96 -6.22
CA LEU A 86 4.25 -5.32 -6.67
C LEU A 86 3.27 -6.31 -6.03
N ILE A 87 3.07 -6.20 -4.70
CA ILE A 87 2.11 -7.03 -3.98
C ILE A 87 0.71 -6.80 -4.56
N ALA A 88 0.24 -5.56 -4.63
CA ALA A 88 -1.09 -5.25 -5.16
C ALA A 88 -1.29 -5.77 -6.60
N ALA A 89 -0.31 -5.55 -7.48
CA ALA A 89 -0.39 -6.01 -8.87
C ALA A 89 -0.39 -7.55 -8.96
N SER A 90 0.46 -8.22 -8.18
CA SER A 90 0.52 -9.68 -8.15
C SER A 90 -0.78 -10.29 -7.62
N THR A 91 -1.37 -9.74 -6.55
CA THR A 91 -2.64 -10.22 -6.00
C THR A 91 -3.77 -10.00 -6.99
N LEU A 92 -3.84 -8.83 -7.64
CA LEU A 92 -4.88 -8.52 -8.63
C LEU A 92 -4.81 -9.42 -9.87
N LEU A 93 -3.63 -9.93 -10.22
CA LEU A 93 -3.45 -10.87 -11.33
C LEU A 93 -3.68 -12.33 -10.92
N LEU A 94 -3.08 -12.76 -9.82
CA LEU A 94 -3.07 -14.16 -9.42
C LEU A 94 -4.43 -14.61 -8.89
N MET A 95 -5.11 -13.82 -8.06
CA MET A 95 -6.39 -14.22 -7.46
C MET A 95 -7.46 -14.56 -8.50
N PRO A 96 -7.76 -13.71 -9.50
CA PRO A 96 -8.72 -14.06 -10.55
C PRO A 96 -8.23 -15.22 -11.43
N ALA A 97 -6.92 -15.34 -11.67
CA ALA A 97 -6.38 -16.45 -12.46
C ALA A 97 -6.60 -17.79 -11.75
N LEU A 98 -6.28 -17.89 -10.45
CA LEU A 98 -6.49 -19.09 -9.66
C LEU A 98 -7.97 -19.50 -9.62
N PHE A 99 -8.87 -18.52 -9.51
CA PHE A 99 -10.32 -18.75 -9.59
C PHE A 99 -10.75 -19.26 -10.97
N LEU A 100 -10.27 -18.64 -12.06
CA LEU A 100 -10.65 -19.00 -13.42
C LEU A 100 -10.17 -20.40 -13.82
N PHE A 101 -8.98 -20.80 -13.34
CA PHE A 101 -8.42 -22.13 -13.57
C PHE A 101 -8.92 -23.19 -12.57
N GLY A 102 -9.79 -22.83 -11.63
CA GLY A 102 -10.35 -23.75 -10.64
C GLY A 102 -9.30 -24.35 -9.70
N LEU A 103 -8.22 -23.62 -9.43
CA LEU A 103 -7.12 -24.09 -8.58
C LEU A 103 -7.35 -23.81 -7.09
N GLU A 104 -8.23 -22.87 -6.76
CA GLU A 104 -8.63 -22.55 -5.39
C GLU A 104 -10.13 -22.29 -5.28
N ASP A 105 -10.75 -22.85 -4.24
CA ASP A 105 -12.15 -22.65 -3.90
C ASP A 105 -12.34 -21.45 -2.97
N PHE A 106 -12.77 -20.34 -3.55
CA PHE A 106 -12.99 -19.07 -2.84
C PHE A 106 -14.41 -18.91 -2.24
N SER A 107 -15.18 -20.00 -2.18
CA SER A 107 -16.59 -19.99 -1.79
C SER A 107 -16.84 -19.68 -0.31
N GLY A 108 -15.85 -19.91 0.57
CA GLY A 108 -15.99 -19.77 2.01
C GLY A 108 -16.22 -18.33 2.51
N ASN A 109 -15.74 -17.31 1.78
CA ASN A 109 -16.00 -15.89 2.12
C ASN A 109 -15.73 -14.93 0.95
N LEU A 110 -16.59 -14.95 -0.08
CA LEU A 110 -16.42 -14.13 -1.29
C LEU A 110 -16.33 -12.62 -0.99
N ALA A 111 -17.06 -12.13 0.02
CA ALA A 111 -17.08 -10.72 0.39
C ALA A 111 -15.69 -10.23 0.85
N SER A 112 -14.98 -11.04 1.65
CA SER A 112 -13.62 -10.72 2.11
C SER A 112 -12.63 -10.66 0.94
N ILE A 113 -12.74 -11.55 -0.05
CA ILE A 113 -11.87 -11.58 -1.23
C ILE A 113 -12.11 -10.36 -2.11
N ILE A 114 -13.38 -10.02 -2.37
CA ILE A 114 -13.74 -8.80 -3.09
C ILE A 114 -13.18 -7.58 -2.34
N GLY A 115 -13.28 -7.57 -1.01
CA GLY A 115 -12.67 -6.55 -0.16
C GLY A 115 -11.15 -6.44 -0.33
N VAL A 116 -10.43 -7.57 -0.36
CA VAL A 116 -8.98 -7.61 -0.63
C VAL A 116 -8.69 -7.02 -2.01
N MET A 117 -9.44 -7.42 -3.04
CA MET A 117 -9.25 -6.94 -4.42
C MET A 117 -9.47 -5.43 -4.55
N ILE A 118 -10.54 -4.90 -3.95
CA ILE A 118 -10.82 -3.46 -3.92
C ILE A 118 -9.71 -2.72 -3.17
N SER A 119 -9.26 -3.25 -2.03
CA SER A 119 -8.19 -2.65 -1.24
C SER A 119 -6.85 -2.66 -1.99
N CYS A 120 -6.53 -3.72 -2.74
CA CYS A 120 -5.37 -3.79 -3.62
C CYS A 120 -5.44 -2.76 -4.74
N LEU A 121 -6.62 -2.55 -5.36
CA LEU A 121 -6.79 -1.52 -6.38
C LEU A 121 -6.57 -0.11 -5.79
N GLY A 122 -7.14 0.15 -4.61
CA GLY A 122 -6.93 1.39 -3.88
C GLY A 122 -5.46 1.62 -3.52
N LEU A 123 -4.76 0.57 -3.07
CA LEU A 123 -3.32 0.60 -2.78
C LEU A 123 -2.50 0.93 -4.04
N LEU A 124 -2.81 0.28 -5.16
CA LEU A 124 -2.12 0.49 -6.44
C LEU A 124 -2.28 1.93 -6.92
N ILE A 125 -3.51 2.45 -6.95
CA ILE A 125 -3.79 3.83 -7.35
C ILE A 125 -3.06 4.81 -6.41
N THR A 126 -3.19 4.61 -5.10
CA THR A 126 -2.59 5.50 -4.09
C THR A 126 -1.07 5.53 -4.21
N ASN A 127 -0.43 4.38 -4.43
CA ASN A 127 1.01 4.29 -4.61
C ASN A 127 1.48 4.98 -5.91
N ILE A 128 0.74 4.85 -7.02
CA ILE A 128 1.03 5.60 -8.25
C ILE A 128 0.93 7.11 -8.02
N VAL A 129 -0.15 7.59 -7.38
CA VAL A 129 -0.32 9.01 -7.04
C VAL A 129 0.81 9.48 -6.12
N TRP A 130 1.23 8.64 -5.16
CA TRP A 130 2.34 8.93 -4.27
C TRP A 130 3.66 9.13 -5.05
N PHE A 131 3.98 8.26 -6.01
CA PHE A 131 5.18 8.41 -6.85
C PHE A 131 5.17 9.71 -7.64
N VAL A 132 4.04 10.03 -8.26
CA VAL A 132 3.88 11.29 -8.99
C VAL A 132 4.07 12.47 -8.02
N ALA A 133 3.42 12.46 -6.86
CA ALA A 133 3.52 13.55 -5.87
C ALA A 133 4.94 13.70 -5.28
N ALA A 134 5.65 12.60 -5.04
CA ALA A 134 6.98 12.59 -4.44
C ALA A 134 8.08 13.05 -5.41
N PHE A 135 7.94 12.75 -6.70
CA PHE A 135 8.97 13.03 -7.72
C PHE A 135 8.59 14.11 -8.74
N LYS A 136 7.40 14.73 -8.62
CA LYS A 136 7.02 15.89 -9.45
C LYS A 136 8.08 16.97 -9.36
N ARG A 137 8.71 17.28 -10.49
CA ARG A 137 9.65 18.41 -10.60
C ARG A 137 8.85 19.73 -10.55
N PRO A 138 9.37 20.77 -9.90
CA PRO A 138 8.81 22.10 -10.08
C PRO A 138 8.94 22.45 -11.56
N SER A 139 7.83 22.84 -12.20
CA SER A 139 7.87 23.38 -13.56
C SER A 139 8.71 24.65 -13.53
N THR A 140 9.86 24.63 -14.21
CA THR A 140 10.62 25.82 -14.56
C THR A 140 9.77 26.63 -15.52
N THR A 141 8.90 27.49 -15.00
CA THR A 141 8.41 28.64 -15.77
C THR A 141 9.63 29.53 -15.99
N VAL A 142 10.20 29.42 -17.18
CA VAL A 142 11.15 30.39 -17.71
C VAL A 142 10.42 31.72 -17.71
N GLN A 143 10.74 32.59 -16.74
CA GLN A 143 10.49 34.02 -16.88
C GLN A 143 11.47 34.49 -17.96
N GLU A 144 11.03 34.50 -19.22
CA GLU A 144 11.63 35.36 -20.22
C GLU A 144 11.39 36.81 -19.79
N SER A 145 12.42 37.42 -19.21
CA SER A 145 12.56 38.86 -19.10
C SER A 145 13.70 39.29 -20.02
N VAL A 146 13.36 39.68 -21.26
CA VAL A 146 14.12 40.66 -22.05
C VAL A 146 13.12 41.49 -22.84
#